data_AF-A0A848ZIK7-F1
#
_entry.id   AF-A0A848ZIK7-F1
#
_cell.length_a   1.000
_cell.length_b   1.000
_cell.length_c   1.000
_cell.angle_alpha   90.00
_cell.angle_beta   90.00
_cell.angle_gamma   90.00
#
_symmetry.space_group_name_H-M   'P 1'
#
loop_
_entity.id
_entity.type
_entity.pdbx_description
1 polymer ?
#
loop_
_entity_poly.entity_id
_entity_poly.type
_entity_poly.pdbx_seq_one_letter_code
_entity_poly.pdbx_strand_id
1 'polypeptide(L)'
;SFVRPYEEQFQFEMKFLKTALNSFLKETMFLDPRNEKWVTDAILNYLMIKFVEDYYPDQKLLGKLSNLWGVRNFHLAKMDFNEQYPLLHMLSARRNVDQSLTTPNDSLIKFNQKIANRYKAGLGLAYLADYTGKAQVDKSVKDYYVNYKLKPSTAADFKFIVVENSDKDINWFFDEYVSTTRKIDFKIKKVQKTPDSLRLTLKNKQGTNVPISLFGIKNDTVVSQYWFKDIVDQEVITIPKNDEDRLVLNYDQTIPEFNQRDNWKSLNGFFSSNKKLKFQFFKDAEDPYYNQVFYVPVLGFNKYDGLSPGMRLHNKTLLERPFVFDFAPSYAPNEKTFVGYGKFNFRKYHGRSGHYVTNYSLRGSTSHFQKNSRYSTISPSIGFGWRPSNLLLNKREALILRSVNVFRDVDPALVTEGLETDPDYNVLNAKYYNTTNNILNYLSWSIDAQYSNKFTKLAYELEYRKLFESNRQFNFRFFAGKFIRNETAGVTDFFSFALDRPTDYLFDYDYLGRSEGSGIYSQQIIVAEGGFKSKLKYPFANDWMATVNTSVNIWRWIEIYGDIGFVKNKGTKERLVYDSGVRLNLLTDYFELYFPLYSNNGWEIAQPQYDEKIRFVITFSPRTLTGLFTRKWF
;
A
#
# COMPACT_ATOMS: atom_id res chain seq x y z
N SER A 1 20.12 4.14 26.49
CA SER A 1 19.22 3.99 25.32
C SER A 1 19.58 5.07 24.31
N PHE A 2 20.03 4.71 23.10
CA PHE A 2 20.72 5.63 22.18
C PHE A 2 19.79 6.62 21.44
N VAL A 3 18.46 6.41 21.46
CA VAL A 3 17.49 7.39 20.95
C VAL A 3 16.26 7.41 21.87
N ARG A 4 16.06 8.50 22.62
CA ARG A 4 14.87 8.72 23.45
C ARG A 4 14.10 9.92 22.89
N PRO A 5 13.02 9.71 22.12
CA PRO A 5 12.36 10.78 21.40
C PRO A 5 11.58 11.73 22.29
N TYR A 6 11.18 11.33 23.50
CA TYR A 6 10.41 12.19 24.41
C TYR A 6 11.11 12.32 25.77
N GLU A 7 10.72 13.35 26.52
CA GLU A 7 11.19 13.54 27.89
C GLU A 7 10.76 12.41 28.82
N GLU A 8 11.53 12.19 29.87
CA GLU A 8 11.31 11.07 30.78
C GLU A 8 9.95 11.16 31.47
N GLN A 9 9.62 12.36 31.93
CA GLN A 9 8.38 12.68 32.60
C GLN A 9 7.18 12.38 31.70
N PHE A 10 7.12 12.98 30.51
CA PHE A 10 6.04 12.73 29.54
C PHE A 10 5.89 11.23 29.22
N GLN A 11 7.00 10.51 28.98
CA GLN A 11 6.94 9.08 28.70
C GLN A 11 6.40 8.27 29.88
N PHE A 12 6.82 8.61 31.10
CA PHE A 12 6.38 7.96 32.31
C PHE A 12 4.89 8.23 32.54
N GLU A 13 4.48 9.49 32.54
CA GLU A 13 3.09 9.92 32.76
C GLU A 13 2.15 9.31 31.72
N MET A 14 2.48 9.34 30.43
CA MET A 14 1.65 8.73 29.39
C MET A 14 1.53 7.21 29.53
N LYS A 15 2.62 6.52 29.91
CA LYS A 15 2.57 5.07 30.15
C LYS A 15 1.75 4.76 31.39
N PHE A 16 1.98 5.49 32.48
CA PHE A 16 1.27 5.33 33.74
C PHE A 16 -0.21 5.60 33.55
N LEU A 17 -0.58 6.76 33.00
CA LEU A 17 -1.95 7.15 32.71
C LEU A 17 -2.66 6.11 31.86
N LYS A 18 -2.07 5.69 30.73
CA LYS A 18 -2.68 4.68 29.85
C LYS A 18 -2.88 3.35 30.58
N THR A 19 -1.90 2.91 31.38
CA THR A 19 -1.96 1.64 32.11
C THR A 19 -2.99 1.70 33.21
N ALA A 20 -2.99 2.79 33.99
CA ALA A 20 -3.94 3.05 35.05
C ALA A 20 -5.37 3.14 34.49
N LEU A 21 -5.64 4.00 33.51
CA LEU A 21 -6.96 4.12 32.90
C LEU A 21 -7.46 2.79 32.33
N ASN A 22 -6.60 2.04 31.64
CA ASN A 22 -6.98 0.73 31.12
C ASN A 22 -7.31 -0.27 32.23
N SER A 23 -6.54 -0.28 33.32
CA SER A 23 -6.82 -1.13 34.49
C SER A 23 -8.10 -0.70 35.20
N PHE A 24 -8.24 0.59 35.51
CA PHE A 24 -9.43 1.14 36.17
C PHE A 24 -10.69 0.84 35.39
N LEU A 25 -10.74 1.19 34.09
CA LEU A 25 -11.93 0.92 33.27
C LEU A 25 -12.24 -0.57 33.18
N LYS A 26 -11.23 -1.43 33.06
CA LYS A 26 -11.44 -2.88 32.98
C LYS A 26 -12.00 -3.46 34.29
N GLU A 27 -11.47 -3.03 35.43
CA GLU A 27 -11.85 -3.58 36.74
C GLU A 27 -13.14 -2.93 37.30
N THR A 28 -13.56 -1.76 36.79
CA THR A 28 -14.74 -1.05 37.31
C THR A 28 -15.89 -0.88 36.33
N MET A 29 -15.71 -1.06 35.02
CA MET A 29 -16.79 -0.93 34.02
C MET A 29 -17.11 -2.29 33.41
N PHE A 30 -18.31 -2.81 33.68
CA PHE A 30 -18.72 -4.14 33.20
C PHE A 30 -19.56 -4.00 31.93
N LEU A 31 -18.86 -3.89 30.80
CA LEU A 31 -19.40 -3.91 29.43
C LEU A 31 -19.04 -5.24 28.76
N ASP A 32 -19.78 -5.65 27.73
CA ASP A 32 -19.38 -6.80 26.90
C ASP A 32 -18.06 -6.46 26.15
N PRO A 33 -16.93 -7.11 26.48
CA PRO A 33 -15.63 -6.78 25.88
C PRO A 33 -15.52 -7.24 24.42
N ARG A 34 -16.48 -8.02 23.92
CA ARG A 34 -16.58 -8.43 22.52
C ARG A 34 -17.39 -7.41 21.74
N ASN A 35 -18.58 -7.04 22.20
CA ASN A 35 -19.53 -6.25 21.41
C ASN A 35 -19.48 -4.74 21.69
N GLU A 36 -19.11 -4.34 22.90
CA GLU A 36 -19.27 -2.95 23.38
C GLU A 36 -17.94 -2.30 23.79
N LYS A 37 -16.84 -2.98 23.47
CA LYS A 37 -15.49 -2.54 23.80
C LYS A 37 -15.19 -1.09 23.40
N TRP A 38 -15.78 -0.62 22.30
CA TRP A 38 -15.54 0.72 21.78
C TRP A 38 -15.86 1.83 22.79
N VAL A 39 -16.80 1.64 23.72
CA VAL A 39 -17.14 2.63 24.76
C VAL A 39 -15.95 2.85 25.70
N THR A 40 -15.37 1.76 26.21
CA THR A 40 -14.17 1.84 27.06
C THR A 40 -12.98 2.42 26.31
N ASP A 41 -12.80 2.06 25.03
CA ASP A 41 -11.73 2.61 24.21
C ASP A 41 -11.97 4.11 23.92
N ALA A 42 -13.22 4.55 23.76
CA ALA A 42 -13.59 5.95 23.58
C ALA A 42 -13.19 6.78 24.81
N ILE A 43 -13.66 6.36 25.99
CA ILE A 43 -13.36 7.05 27.26
C ILE A 43 -11.85 7.10 27.50
N LEU A 44 -11.16 5.97 27.38
CA LEU A 44 -9.71 5.91 27.60
C LEU A 44 -8.96 6.87 26.69
N ASN A 45 -9.21 6.82 25.37
CA ASN A 45 -8.45 7.63 24.43
C ASN A 45 -8.87 9.10 24.48
N TYR A 46 -10.12 9.42 24.79
CA TYR A 46 -10.58 10.79 25.03
C TYR A 46 -9.87 11.42 26.23
N LEU A 47 -9.77 10.71 27.35
CA LEU A 47 -9.03 11.18 28.53
C LEU A 47 -7.53 11.35 28.23
N MET A 48 -6.94 10.47 27.41
CA MET A 48 -5.55 10.63 26.96
C MET A 48 -5.37 11.87 26.07
N ILE A 49 -6.28 12.13 25.14
CA ILE A 49 -6.27 13.33 24.28
C ILE A 49 -6.31 14.58 25.17
N LYS A 50 -7.29 14.65 26.08
CA LYS A 50 -7.46 15.75 27.05
C LYS A 50 -6.22 15.99 27.90
N PHE A 51 -5.65 14.92 28.45
CA PHE A 51 -4.43 15.04 29.25
C PHE A 51 -3.28 15.70 28.47
N VAL A 52 -3.10 15.33 27.20
CA VAL A 52 -2.06 15.97 26.38
C VAL A 52 -2.43 17.41 26.03
N GLU A 53 -3.69 17.72 25.75
CA GLU A 53 -4.15 19.10 25.51
C GLU A 53 -3.90 20.01 26.72
N ASP A 54 -4.18 19.52 27.92
CA ASP A 54 -4.14 20.32 29.14
C ASP A 54 -2.71 20.47 29.70
N TYR A 55 -1.90 19.42 29.64
CA TYR A 55 -0.58 19.38 30.30
C TYR A 55 0.61 19.43 29.33
N TYR A 56 0.41 19.08 28.05
CA TYR A 56 1.48 18.97 27.06
C TYR A 56 1.10 19.52 25.66
N PRO A 57 0.51 20.73 25.56
CA PRO A 57 -0.04 21.24 24.29
C PRO A 57 1.02 21.37 23.18
N ASP A 58 2.27 21.68 23.52
CA ASP A 58 3.36 21.87 22.56
C ASP A 58 4.11 20.56 22.21
N GLN A 59 3.70 19.43 22.79
CA GLN A 59 4.39 18.16 22.58
C GLN A 59 4.22 17.69 21.14
N LYS A 60 5.31 17.70 20.38
CA LYS A 60 5.34 17.20 19.00
C LYS A 60 5.25 15.69 18.91
N LEU A 61 4.68 15.20 17.82
CA LEU A 61 4.51 13.78 17.51
C LEU A 61 5.83 13.02 17.50
N LEU A 62 6.90 13.58 16.95
CA LEU A 62 8.24 12.93 16.95
C LEU A 62 9.09 13.34 18.16
N GLY A 63 8.54 14.14 19.08
CA GLY A 63 9.24 14.69 20.23
C GLY A 63 10.53 15.43 19.85
N LYS A 64 11.63 15.16 20.55
CA LYS A 64 12.97 15.73 20.30
C LYS A 64 13.49 15.47 18.89
N LEU A 65 13.05 14.40 18.22
CA LEU A 65 13.43 14.11 16.84
C LEU A 65 12.88 15.17 15.86
N SER A 66 11.80 15.87 16.24
CA SER A 66 11.25 16.97 15.44
C SER A 66 12.25 18.12 15.23
N ASN A 67 13.24 18.29 16.10
CA ASN A 67 14.22 19.37 16.00
C ASN A 67 15.49 18.98 15.24
N LEU A 68 15.65 17.71 14.85
CA LEU A 68 16.82 17.26 14.11
C LEU A 68 16.90 17.96 12.75
N TRP A 69 18.09 18.43 12.36
CA TRP A 69 18.30 19.27 11.17
C TRP A 69 17.72 18.68 9.88
N GLY A 70 17.79 17.35 9.72
CA GLY A 70 17.27 16.62 8.57
C GLY A 70 15.79 16.21 8.67
N VAL A 71 15.13 16.42 9.80
CA VAL A 71 13.74 15.98 10.07
C VAL A 71 12.80 17.18 10.31
N ARG A 72 13.29 18.28 10.87
CA ARG A 72 12.50 19.47 11.26
C ARG A 72 11.65 20.11 10.17
N ASN A 73 12.04 19.94 8.91
CA ASN A 73 11.31 20.51 7.77
C ASN A 73 10.13 19.64 7.32
N PHE A 74 10.04 18.40 7.79
CA PHE A 74 8.94 17.50 7.50
C PHE A 74 7.67 17.96 8.23
N HIS A 75 6.53 17.85 7.55
CA HIS A 75 5.21 18.05 8.15
C HIS A 75 5.02 17.10 9.33
N LEU A 76 5.42 15.83 9.23
CA LEU A 76 5.36 14.87 10.34
C LEU A 76 6.10 15.34 11.61
N ALA A 77 7.18 16.11 11.46
CA ALA A 77 7.92 16.68 12.58
C ALA A 77 7.19 17.85 13.26
N LYS A 78 6.37 18.58 12.49
CA LYS A 78 5.59 19.73 12.96
C LYS A 78 4.28 19.32 13.62
N MET A 79 3.82 18.11 13.33
CA MET A 79 2.59 17.55 13.88
C MET A 79 2.64 17.48 15.41
N ASP A 80 1.52 17.82 16.04
CA ASP A 80 1.34 17.69 17.48
C ASP A 80 1.06 16.25 17.87
N PHE A 81 1.31 15.89 19.13
CA PHE A 81 1.20 14.52 19.59
C PHE A 81 -0.22 13.95 19.40
N ASN A 82 -1.26 14.76 19.60
CA ASN A 82 -2.64 14.34 19.41
C ASN A 82 -3.03 14.15 17.93
N GLU A 83 -2.27 14.67 16.96
CA GLU A 83 -2.53 14.40 15.55
C GLU A 83 -2.22 12.93 15.15
N GLN A 84 -1.61 12.14 16.04
CA GLN A 84 -1.46 10.69 15.84
C GLN A 84 -2.81 9.96 15.73
N TYR A 85 -3.83 10.42 16.45
CA TYR A 85 -5.14 9.77 16.51
C TYR A 85 -5.82 9.79 15.13
N PRO A 86 -6.03 10.96 14.49
CA PRO A 86 -6.56 11.02 13.13
C PRO A 86 -5.60 10.36 12.12
N LEU A 87 -4.28 10.57 12.22
CA LEU A 87 -3.30 9.98 11.28
C LEU A 87 -3.38 8.45 11.24
N LEU A 88 -3.33 7.80 12.41
CA LEU A 88 -3.30 6.34 12.49
C LEU A 88 -4.66 5.72 12.20
N HIS A 89 -5.77 6.39 12.54
CA HIS A 89 -7.09 5.98 12.06
C HIS A 89 -7.17 6.04 10.53
N MET A 90 -6.67 7.13 9.92
CA MET A 90 -6.72 7.34 8.48
C MET A 90 -5.90 6.34 7.66
N LEU A 91 -4.87 5.71 8.24
CA LEU A 91 -4.14 4.63 7.57
C LEU A 91 -5.06 3.46 7.16
N SER A 92 -6.02 3.09 8.02
CA SER A 92 -7.04 2.09 7.68
C SER A 92 -8.10 2.65 6.72
N ALA A 93 -8.55 3.88 6.98
CA ALA A 93 -9.60 4.51 6.18
C ALA A 93 -9.21 4.67 4.71
N ARG A 94 -8.00 5.17 4.45
CA ARG A 94 -7.44 5.42 3.10
C ARG A 94 -7.19 4.14 2.31
N ARG A 95 -7.01 3.02 3.00
CA ARG A 95 -6.87 1.68 2.41
C ARG A 95 -8.20 0.95 2.23
N ASN A 96 -9.31 1.58 2.62
CA ASN A 96 -10.64 1.00 2.62
C ASN A 96 -10.71 -0.26 3.51
N VAL A 97 -9.95 -0.34 4.61
CA VAL A 97 -9.93 -1.50 5.54
C VAL A 97 -10.35 -1.15 6.97
N ASP A 98 -10.81 0.08 7.22
CA ASP A 98 -11.46 0.44 8.48
C ASP A 98 -12.78 -0.30 8.68
N GLN A 99 -13.14 -0.49 9.96
CA GLN A 99 -14.34 -1.17 10.42
C GLN A 99 -15.10 -0.24 11.39
N SER A 100 -16.42 -0.41 11.52
CA SER A 100 -17.22 0.44 12.42
C SER A 100 -16.80 0.22 13.88
N LEU A 101 -17.10 1.17 14.76
CA LEU A 101 -16.83 1.01 16.19
C LEU A 101 -17.73 -0.08 16.80
N THR A 102 -18.90 -0.30 16.21
CA THR A 102 -19.84 -1.38 16.58
C THR A 102 -19.44 -2.76 16.06
N THR A 103 -18.38 -2.88 15.26
CA THR A 103 -17.91 -4.20 14.82
C THR A 103 -17.33 -4.96 16.03
N PRO A 104 -17.76 -6.22 16.28
CA PRO A 104 -17.26 -7.00 17.40
C PRO A 104 -15.73 -7.10 17.40
N ASN A 105 -15.13 -7.02 18.58
CA ASN A 105 -13.69 -6.93 18.78
C ASN A 105 -12.91 -8.14 18.25
N ASP A 106 -13.54 -9.31 18.17
CA ASP A 106 -12.97 -10.54 17.58
C ASP A 106 -13.14 -10.63 16.05
N SER A 107 -13.96 -9.74 15.47
CA SER A 107 -14.14 -9.57 14.03
C SER A 107 -13.27 -8.46 13.43
N LEU A 108 -12.57 -7.69 14.28
CA LEU A 108 -11.67 -6.62 13.86
C LEU A 108 -10.34 -7.16 13.35
N ILE A 109 -9.86 -6.65 12.21
CA ILE A 109 -8.46 -6.87 11.82
C ILE A 109 -7.52 -6.29 12.87
N LYS A 110 -6.35 -6.88 13.04
CA LYS A 110 -5.41 -6.58 14.12
C LYS A 110 -5.09 -5.09 14.28
N PHE A 111 -4.83 -4.38 13.18
CA PHE A 111 -4.56 -2.94 13.25
C PHE A 111 -5.77 -2.14 13.74
N ASN A 112 -6.99 -2.47 13.31
CA ASN A 112 -8.19 -1.81 13.79
C ASN A 112 -8.44 -2.12 15.27
N GLN A 113 -8.31 -3.38 15.67
CA GLN A 113 -8.50 -3.86 17.04
C GLN A 113 -7.56 -3.18 18.05
N LYS A 114 -6.29 -2.98 17.64
CA LYS A 114 -5.23 -2.48 18.53
C LYS A 114 -5.04 -0.96 18.43
N ILE A 115 -5.33 -0.34 17.28
CA ILE A 115 -4.99 1.06 16.99
C ILE A 115 -6.20 1.80 16.40
N ALA A 116 -6.58 1.51 15.15
CA ALA A 116 -7.43 2.42 14.38
C ALA A 116 -8.82 2.65 15.00
N ASN A 117 -9.50 1.60 15.49
CA ASN A 117 -10.82 1.76 16.09
C ASN A 117 -10.73 2.41 17.47
N ARG A 118 -9.70 2.07 18.27
CA ARG A 118 -9.49 2.71 19.57
C ARG A 118 -9.30 4.21 19.43
N TYR A 119 -8.49 4.61 18.45
CA TYR A 119 -8.18 6.00 18.18
C TYR A 119 -9.38 6.72 17.55
N LYS A 120 -10.09 6.08 16.63
CA LYS A 120 -11.38 6.59 16.11
C LYS A 120 -12.38 6.82 17.25
N ALA A 121 -12.48 5.92 18.23
CA ALA A 121 -13.43 6.05 19.33
C ALA A 121 -13.14 7.28 20.20
N GLY A 122 -11.88 7.47 20.62
CA GLY A 122 -11.49 8.65 21.41
C GLY A 122 -11.57 9.95 20.62
N LEU A 123 -11.11 9.93 19.36
CA LEU A 123 -11.23 11.07 18.46
C LEU A 123 -12.69 11.45 18.19
N GLY A 124 -13.59 10.48 18.18
CA GLY A 124 -15.02 10.71 18.07
C GLY A 124 -15.59 11.53 19.23
N LEU A 125 -15.19 11.22 20.47
CA LEU A 125 -15.59 12.01 21.63
C LEU A 125 -14.93 13.40 21.64
N ALA A 126 -13.68 13.51 21.19
CA ALA A 126 -13.02 14.80 21.02
C ALA A 126 -13.76 15.67 19.98
N TYR A 127 -14.16 15.08 18.86
CA TYR A 127 -14.97 15.75 17.84
C TYR A 127 -16.36 16.15 18.42
N LEU A 128 -17.03 15.25 19.14
CA LEU A 128 -18.29 15.59 19.78
C LEU A 128 -18.14 16.76 20.76
N ALA A 129 -17.06 16.76 21.55
CA ALA A 129 -16.75 17.81 22.52
C ALA A 129 -16.44 19.16 21.85
N ASP A 130 -15.81 19.15 20.69
CA ASP A 130 -15.57 20.35 19.87
C ASP A 130 -16.88 20.90 19.28
N TYR A 131 -17.82 20.02 18.90
CA TYR A 131 -19.12 20.41 18.36
C TYR A 131 -20.12 20.90 19.43
N THR A 132 -20.28 20.19 20.55
CA THR A 132 -21.28 20.52 21.59
C THR A 132 -20.73 21.37 22.73
N GLY A 133 -19.42 21.32 22.96
CA GLY A 133 -18.74 21.95 24.08
C GLY A 133 -18.14 20.93 25.03
N LYS A 134 -16.85 21.13 25.37
CA LYS A 134 -16.05 20.22 26.21
C LYS A 134 -16.72 19.82 27.53
N ALA A 135 -17.36 20.78 28.21
CA ALA A 135 -17.99 20.55 29.50
C ALA A 135 -19.13 19.51 29.45
N GLN A 136 -19.89 19.46 28.35
CA GLN A 136 -21.01 18.52 28.22
C GLN A 136 -20.49 17.08 28.08
N VAL A 137 -19.50 16.86 27.22
CA VAL A 137 -18.90 15.52 27.03
C VAL A 137 -18.12 15.07 28.26
N ASP A 138 -17.38 15.97 28.91
CA ASP A 138 -16.67 15.68 30.17
C ASP A 138 -17.66 15.26 31.27
N LYS A 139 -18.80 15.97 31.37
CA LYS A 139 -19.90 15.61 32.26
C LYS A 139 -20.46 14.22 31.91
N SER A 140 -20.75 13.92 30.65
CA SER A 140 -21.27 12.61 30.24
C SER A 140 -20.33 11.46 30.55
N VAL A 141 -19.02 11.63 30.34
CA VAL A 141 -18.02 10.60 30.70
C VAL A 141 -18.00 10.38 32.21
N LYS A 142 -18.05 11.47 32.99
CA LYS A 142 -18.09 11.40 34.46
C LYS A 142 -19.38 10.75 34.98
N ASP A 143 -20.53 11.20 34.50
CA ASP A 143 -21.85 10.69 34.90
C ASP A 143 -21.98 9.21 34.56
N TYR A 144 -21.56 8.80 33.36
CA TYR A 144 -21.54 7.39 32.97
C TYR A 144 -20.66 6.55 33.90
N TYR A 145 -19.44 7.02 34.19
CA TYR A 145 -18.56 6.31 35.13
C TYR A 145 -19.17 6.21 36.53
N VAL A 146 -19.70 7.31 37.08
CA VAL A 146 -20.29 7.32 38.43
C VAL A 146 -21.52 6.44 38.52
N ASN A 147 -22.41 6.49 37.52
CA ASN A 147 -23.68 5.75 37.54
C ASN A 147 -23.47 4.23 37.43
N TYR A 148 -22.49 3.80 36.62
CA TYR A 148 -22.25 2.40 36.27
C TYR A 148 -20.97 1.79 36.86
N LYS A 149 -20.24 2.50 37.72
CA LYS A 149 -19.09 1.94 38.45
C LYS A 149 -19.51 0.67 39.20
N LEU A 150 -18.83 -0.44 38.90
CA LEU A 150 -19.08 -1.78 39.46
C LEU A 150 -20.49 -2.32 39.18
N LYS A 151 -21.14 -1.83 38.13
CA LYS A 151 -22.44 -2.31 37.64
C LYS A 151 -22.35 -2.71 36.17
N PRO A 152 -23.17 -3.67 35.71
CA PRO A 152 -23.35 -3.92 34.29
C PRO A 152 -23.83 -2.66 33.57
N SER A 153 -23.33 -2.42 32.37
CA SER A 153 -23.75 -1.31 31.51
C SER A 153 -23.61 -1.70 30.05
N THR A 154 -24.24 -0.92 29.17
CA THR A 154 -24.24 -1.12 27.73
C THR A 154 -23.76 0.14 26.99
N ALA A 155 -23.51 -0.01 25.70
CA ALA A 155 -23.28 1.13 24.81
C ALA A 155 -24.54 2.00 24.66
N ALA A 156 -25.74 1.44 24.84
CA ALA A 156 -26.99 2.19 24.84
C ALA A 156 -27.11 3.10 26.07
N ASP A 157 -26.69 2.62 27.24
CA ASP A 157 -26.63 3.44 28.47
C ASP A 157 -25.69 4.64 28.30
N PHE A 158 -24.52 4.42 27.69
CA PHE A 158 -23.60 5.51 27.36
C PHE A 158 -24.22 6.50 26.37
N LYS A 159 -24.86 5.99 25.29
CA LYS A 159 -25.58 6.82 24.32
C LYS A 159 -26.63 7.69 25.02
N PHE A 160 -27.44 7.11 25.91
CA PHE A 160 -28.48 7.82 26.63
C PHE A 160 -27.91 9.01 27.43
N ILE A 161 -26.88 8.77 28.26
CA ILE A 161 -26.26 9.84 29.07
C ILE A 161 -25.61 10.92 28.21
N VAL A 162 -24.97 10.54 27.10
CA VAL A 162 -24.32 11.50 26.20
C VAL A 162 -25.36 12.37 25.48
N VAL A 163 -26.50 11.80 25.08
CA VAL A 163 -27.61 12.54 24.46
C VAL A 163 -28.31 13.44 25.48
N GLU A 164 -28.61 12.94 26.67
CA GLU A 164 -29.33 13.68 27.72
C GLU A 164 -28.55 14.91 28.22
N ASN A 165 -27.23 14.82 28.27
CA ASN A 165 -26.36 15.93 28.66
C ASN A 165 -26.05 16.92 27.53
N SER A 166 -26.55 16.69 26.32
CA SER A 166 -26.31 17.54 25.15
C SER A 166 -27.46 18.53 24.94
N ASP A 167 -27.13 19.80 24.68
CA ASP A 167 -28.10 20.82 24.26
C ASP A 167 -28.39 20.80 22.75
N LYS A 168 -27.65 19.99 21.99
CA LYS A 168 -27.77 19.80 20.54
C LYS A 168 -28.22 18.39 20.20
N ASP A 169 -28.88 18.23 19.04
CA ASP A 169 -29.09 16.91 18.45
C ASP A 169 -27.77 16.32 17.95
N ILE A 170 -27.34 15.23 18.59
CA ILE A 170 -26.08 14.54 18.34
C ILE A 170 -26.26 13.09 17.87
N ASN A 171 -27.47 12.71 17.42
CA ASN A 171 -27.71 11.34 16.96
C ASN A 171 -26.79 10.94 15.79
N TRP A 172 -26.36 11.91 14.97
CA TRP A 172 -25.34 11.72 13.94
C TRP A 172 -24.08 11.04 14.48
N PHE A 173 -23.67 11.32 15.73
CA PHE A 173 -22.47 10.72 16.31
C PHE A 173 -22.61 9.19 16.38
N PHE A 174 -23.76 8.71 16.84
CA PHE A 174 -24.01 7.29 16.98
C PHE A 174 -24.36 6.64 15.64
N ASP A 175 -25.21 7.30 14.85
CA ASP A 175 -25.85 6.73 13.67
C ASP A 175 -24.98 6.84 12.40
N GLU A 176 -24.10 7.84 12.33
CA GLU A 176 -23.21 8.07 11.20
C GLU A 176 -21.75 7.72 11.56
N TYR A 177 -21.23 8.25 12.67
CA TYR A 177 -19.81 8.14 13.00
C TYR A 177 -19.43 6.79 13.64
N VAL A 178 -20.14 6.38 14.70
CA VAL A 178 -19.84 5.18 15.49
C VAL A 178 -20.23 3.91 14.72
N SER A 179 -21.48 3.85 14.25
CA SER A 179 -22.07 2.63 13.68
C SER A 179 -21.58 2.32 12.26
N THR A 180 -21.06 3.33 11.53
CA THR A 180 -20.69 3.17 10.12
C THR A 180 -19.20 3.31 9.85
N THR A 181 -18.85 2.99 8.60
CA THR A 181 -17.52 3.23 8.03
C THR A 181 -17.57 4.29 6.93
N ARG A 182 -18.68 5.03 6.82
CA ARG A 182 -18.83 6.11 5.83
C ARG A 182 -17.79 7.20 6.10
N LYS A 183 -17.35 7.84 5.03
CA LYS A 183 -16.22 8.78 5.03
C LYS A 183 -16.73 10.20 5.15
N ILE A 184 -16.15 10.98 6.05
CA ILE A 184 -16.41 12.42 6.11
C ILE A 184 -15.49 13.09 5.07
N ASP A 185 -16.04 13.79 4.08
CA ASP A 185 -15.25 14.48 3.05
C ASP A 185 -16.11 15.62 2.48
N PHE A 186 -15.84 16.83 2.97
CA PHE A 186 -16.53 18.03 2.52
C PHE A 186 -15.66 18.86 1.57
N LYS A 187 -16.30 19.73 0.80
CA LYS A 187 -15.63 20.66 -0.09
C LYS A 187 -16.35 22.00 -0.16
N ILE A 188 -15.58 23.08 -0.15
CA ILE A 188 -16.07 24.41 -0.53
C ILE A 188 -16.11 24.48 -2.06
N LYS A 189 -17.30 24.28 -2.65
CA LYS A 189 -17.47 24.23 -4.12
C LYS A 189 -17.33 25.62 -4.74
N LYS A 190 -18.11 26.58 -4.24
CA LYS A 190 -18.17 27.94 -4.76
C LYS A 190 -18.27 28.94 -3.61
N VAL A 191 -17.72 30.12 -3.81
CA VAL A 191 -17.91 31.28 -2.94
C VAL A 191 -18.24 32.46 -3.83
N GLN A 192 -19.30 33.18 -3.49
CA GLN A 192 -19.71 34.43 -4.12
C GLN A 192 -19.63 35.53 -3.07
N LYS A 193 -18.94 36.61 -3.42
CA LYS A 193 -18.83 37.78 -2.55
C LYS A 193 -19.99 38.71 -2.82
N THR A 194 -20.68 39.13 -1.76
CA THR A 194 -21.59 40.27 -1.75
C THR A 194 -20.93 41.41 -0.95
N PRO A 195 -21.52 42.62 -0.89
CA PRO A 195 -20.94 43.74 -0.16
C PRO A 195 -20.65 43.42 1.32
N ASP A 196 -21.58 42.74 1.98
CA ASP A 196 -21.61 42.50 3.44
C ASP A 196 -21.43 41.01 3.83
N SER A 197 -21.53 40.09 2.87
CA SER A 197 -21.61 38.66 3.15
C SER A 197 -20.85 37.80 2.13
N LEU A 198 -20.69 36.53 2.48
CA LEU A 198 -20.14 35.50 1.60
C LEU A 198 -21.18 34.40 1.43
N ARG A 199 -21.60 34.18 0.18
CA ARG A 199 -22.51 33.08 -0.18
C ARG A 199 -21.70 31.87 -0.63
N LEU A 200 -21.71 30.84 0.19
CA LEU A 200 -20.90 29.63 0.10
C LEU A 200 -21.75 28.47 -0.41
N THR A 201 -21.17 27.62 -1.25
CA THR A 201 -21.76 26.31 -1.58
C THR A 201 -20.87 25.24 -0.99
N LEU A 202 -21.33 24.58 0.08
CA LEU A 202 -20.68 23.41 0.66
C LEU A 202 -21.19 22.16 -0.04
N LYS A 203 -20.30 21.20 -0.27
CA LYS A 203 -20.63 19.90 -0.86
C LYS A 203 -20.16 18.76 0.03
N ASN A 204 -21.05 17.84 0.37
CA ASN A 204 -20.75 16.54 0.97
C ASN A 204 -20.43 15.55 -0.16
N LYS A 205 -19.21 14.98 -0.17
CA LYS A 205 -18.78 14.09 -1.26
C LYS A 205 -19.12 12.62 -1.03
N GLN A 206 -19.60 12.27 0.16
CA GLN A 206 -19.73 10.88 0.61
C GLN A 206 -21.09 10.58 1.25
N GLY A 207 -21.98 11.57 1.37
CA GLY A 207 -23.31 11.43 1.96
C GLY A 207 -23.31 11.08 3.45
N THR A 208 -22.21 11.35 4.16
CA THR A 208 -22.12 11.16 5.62
C THR A 208 -22.63 12.44 6.27
N ASN A 209 -23.84 12.41 6.85
CA ASN A 209 -24.47 13.64 7.37
C ASN A 209 -23.99 13.90 8.80
N VAL A 210 -22.90 14.66 8.91
CA VAL A 210 -22.31 15.06 10.18
C VAL A 210 -22.02 16.56 10.17
N PRO A 211 -21.89 17.19 11.34
CA PRO A 211 -21.46 18.58 11.41
C PRO A 211 -20.10 18.81 10.72
N ILE A 212 -19.85 20.05 10.31
CA ILE A 212 -18.56 20.47 9.76
C ILE A 212 -18.26 21.90 10.20
N SER A 213 -17.05 22.12 10.69
CA SER A 213 -16.56 23.44 11.08
C SER A 213 -16.03 24.19 9.85
N LEU A 214 -16.27 25.50 9.80
CA LEU A 214 -15.75 26.43 8.80
C LEU A 214 -15.03 27.56 9.50
N PHE A 215 -13.80 27.84 9.05
CA PHE A 215 -12.96 28.90 9.56
C PHE A 215 -12.68 29.95 8.49
N GLY A 216 -12.80 31.21 8.87
CA GLY A 216 -12.26 32.35 8.15
C GLY A 216 -10.85 32.66 8.60
N ILE A 217 -9.91 32.74 7.66
CA ILE A 217 -8.49 32.95 7.94
C ILE A 217 -8.00 34.24 7.28
N LYS A 218 -7.30 35.09 8.05
CA LYS A 218 -6.60 36.29 7.59
C LYS A 218 -5.14 36.22 8.05
N ASN A 219 -4.18 36.34 7.13
CA ASN A 219 -2.74 36.22 7.45
C ASN A 219 -2.39 35.02 8.36
N ASP A 220 -2.96 33.85 8.06
CA ASP A 220 -2.78 32.59 8.83
C ASP A 220 -3.29 32.65 10.29
N THR A 221 -4.15 33.61 10.62
CA THR A 221 -4.89 33.70 11.90
C THR A 221 -6.39 33.49 11.68
N VAL A 222 -7.06 32.83 12.63
CA VAL A 222 -8.52 32.62 12.60
C VAL A 222 -9.23 33.91 12.98
N VAL A 223 -10.15 34.38 12.14
CA VAL A 223 -10.97 35.59 12.38
C VAL A 223 -12.47 35.30 12.49
N SER A 224 -12.93 34.15 11.99
CA SER A 224 -14.32 33.71 12.14
C SER A 224 -14.40 32.18 12.19
N GLN A 225 -15.39 31.65 12.92
CA GLN A 225 -15.64 30.22 13.07
C GLN A 225 -17.13 29.95 13.07
N TYR A 226 -17.55 28.94 12.31
CA TYR A 226 -18.94 28.52 12.17
C TYR A 226 -19.04 26.99 12.18
N TRP A 227 -20.21 26.49 12.57
CA TRP A 227 -20.57 25.07 12.46
C TRP A 227 -21.81 24.93 11.59
N PHE A 228 -21.78 23.98 10.66
CA PHE A 228 -22.92 23.63 9.83
C PHE A 228 -23.26 22.16 10.00
N LYS A 229 -24.55 21.83 9.90
CA LYS A 229 -25.07 20.47 9.94
C LYS A 229 -26.11 20.26 8.83
N ASP A 230 -26.58 19.04 8.67
CA ASP A 230 -27.66 18.68 7.75
C ASP A 230 -27.33 18.93 6.26
N ILE A 231 -26.05 18.73 5.89
CA ILE A 231 -25.56 18.87 4.51
C ILE A 231 -25.53 17.50 3.82
N VAL A 232 -26.64 17.14 3.17
CA VAL A 232 -26.80 15.82 2.54
C VAL A 232 -26.00 15.68 1.22
N ASP A 233 -26.19 16.59 0.26
CA ASP A 233 -25.35 16.69 -0.96
C ASP A 233 -24.71 18.07 -1.05
N GLN A 234 -25.51 19.11 -1.20
CA GLN A 234 -25.04 20.49 -1.33
C GLN A 234 -25.94 21.43 -0.58
N GLU A 235 -25.32 22.35 0.17
CA GLU A 235 -26.04 23.41 0.86
C GLU A 235 -25.43 24.76 0.55
N VAL A 236 -26.32 25.76 0.44
CA VAL A 236 -25.94 27.15 0.18
C VAL A 236 -26.12 27.95 1.45
N ILE A 237 -25.01 28.43 1.97
CA ILE A 237 -24.95 29.10 3.27
C ILE A 237 -24.45 30.53 3.05
N THR A 238 -25.01 31.47 3.81
CA THR A 238 -24.55 32.86 3.83
C THR A 238 -23.91 33.13 5.18
N ILE A 239 -22.66 33.61 5.18
CA ILE A 239 -21.97 34.07 6.39
C ILE A 239 -21.61 35.55 6.28
N PRO A 240 -21.47 36.27 7.41
CA PRO A 240 -20.88 37.61 7.42
C PRO A 240 -19.49 37.63 6.79
N LYS A 241 -19.13 38.74 6.15
CA LYS A 241 -17.80 38.96 5.61
C LYS A 241 -16.95 39.75 6.61
N ASN A 242 -15.95 39.11 7.22
CA ASN A 242 -15.13 39.66 8.30
C ASN A 242 -13.64 39.76 7.89
N ASP A 243 -13.37 40.31 6.70
CA ASP A 243 -12.03 40.49 6.11
C ASP A 243 -11.18 39.22 5.92
N GLU A 244 -11.80 38.07 5.73
CA GLU A 244 -11.09 36.83 5.48
C GLU A 244 -10.32 36.87 4.13
N ASP A 245 -9.12 36.29 4.10
CA ASP A 245 -8.38 36.02 2.85
C ASP A 245 -8.79 34.68 2.22
N ARG A 246 -9.20 33.74 3.07
CA ARG A 246 -9.53 32.37 2.69
C ARG A 246 -10.50 31.74 3.69
N LEU A 247 -11.21 30.74 3.20
CA LEU A 247 -12.11 29.89 3.98
C LEU A 247 -11.58 28.46 4.02
N VAL A 248 -11.68 27.82 5.18
CA VAL A 248 -11.14 26.48 5.42
C VAL A 248 -12.13 25.66 6.24
N LEU A 249 -12.49 24.48 5.76
CA LEU A 249 -13.24 23.51 6.56
C LEU A 249 -12.27 22.76 7.49
N ASN A 250 -12.67 22.52 8.74
CA ASN A 250 -11.93 21.67 9.68
C ASN A 250 -10.45 22.08 9.81
N TYR A 251 -10.21 23.36 10.07
CA TYR A 251 -8.87 23.97 10.12
C TYR A 251 -8.03 23.43 11.30
N ASP A 252 -8.70 23.18 12.41
CA ASP A 252 -8.21 22.57 13.66
C ASP A 252 -8.03 21.04 13.58
N GLN A 253 -8.45 20.41 12.48
CA GLN A 253 -8.27 18.98 12.18
C GLN A 253 -8.89 18.03 13.23
N THR A 254 -9.86 18.50 14.01
CA THR A 254 -10.58 17.69 15.02
C THR A 254 -11.44 16.63 14.34
N ILE A 255 -11.94 16.90 13.13
CA ILE A 255 -12.78 15.99 12.37
C ILE A 255 -11.89 15.06 11.53
N PRO A 256 -12.01 13.72 11.66
CA PRO A 256 -11.25 12.78 10.84
C PRO A 256 -11.79 12.71 9.41
N GLU A 257 -11.49 13.73 8.63
CA GLU A 257 -11.87 13.80 7.23
C GLU A 257 -10.99 12.94 6.34
N PHE A 258 -11.63 12.28 5.40
CA PHE A 258 -10.99 11.47 4.39
C PHE A 258 -10.17 12.33 3.44
N ASN A 259 -10.50 13.58 3.10
CA ASN A 259 -9.65 14.39 2.21
C ASN A 259 -9.67 15.89 2.50
N GLN A 260 -8.87 16.31 3.47
CA GLN A 260 -8.73 17.72 3.84
C GLN A 260 -8.18 18.65 2.73
N ARG A 261 -7.67 18.10 1.62
CA ARG A 261 -7.15 18.93 0.52
C ARG A 261 -8.23 19.68 -0.25
N ASP A 262 -9.48 19.23 -0.19
CA ASP A 262 -10.59 19.93 -0.84
C ASP A 262 -11.21 21.02 0.06
N ASN A 263 -10.74 21.16 1.30
CA ASN A 263 -11.35 22.03 2.32
C ASN A 263 -11.06 23.52 2.14
N TRP A 264 -10.20 23.89 1.20
CA TRP A 264 -9.60 25.22 1.13
C TRP A 264 -10.18 26.02 -0.03
N LYS A 265 -10.55 27.27 0.22
CA LYS A 265 -10.97 28.22 -0.81
C LYS A 265 -10.36 29.59 -0.58
N SER A 266 -9.60 30.08 -1.56
CA SER A 266 -9.12 31.46 -1.55
C SER A 266 -10.28 32.40 -1.90
N LEU A 267 -10.37 33.53 -1.18
CA LEU A 267 -11.24 34.63 -1.56
C LEU A 267 -10.54 35.58 -2.54
N ASN A 268 -9.21 35.53 -2.63
CA ASN A 268 -8.42 36.39 -3.51
C ASN A 268 -7.94 35.63 -4.76
N GLY A 269 -8.06 36.24 -5.95
CA GLY A 269 -7.55 35.72 -7.24
C GLY A 269 -8.53 34.89 -8.09
N PHE A 270 -8.20 34.74 -9.38
CA PHE A 270 -9.02 34.04 -10.39
C PHE A 270 -8.95 32.50 -10.28
N PHE A 271 -7.88 31.95 -9.69
CA PHE A 271 -7.72 30.51 -9.47
C PHE A 271 -8.26 30.11 -8.10
N SER A 272 -9.30 29.29 -8.11
CA SER A 272 -10.05 28.98 -6.89
C SER A 272 -9.40 27.95 -5.95
N SER A 273 -8.18 27.48 -6.27
CA SER A 273 -7.35 26.56 -5.47
C SER A 273 -5.91 27.10 -5.42
N ASN A 274 -5.67 28.17 -4.67
CA ASN A 274 -4.35 28.82 -4.51
C ASN A 274 -3.37 28.02 -3.63
N LYS A 275 -3.39 26.68 -3.68
CA LYS A 275 -2.40 25.87 -2.95
C LYS A 275 -1.06 25.93 -3.66
N LYS A 276 -0.04 26.38 -2.94
CA LYS A 276 1.33 26.45 -3.45
C LYS A 276 1.87 25.03 -3.71
N LEU A 277 2.68 24.89 -4.75
CA LEU A 277 3.45 23.67 -5.00
C LEU A 277 4.62 23.62 -4.01
N LYS A 278 4.85 22.47 -3.37
CA LYS A 278 5.94 22.27 -2.40
C LYS A 278 6.75 21.04 -2.79
N PHE A 279 8.00 21.26 -3.17
CA PHE A 279 8.95 20.18 -3.38
C PHE A 279 9.57 19.80 -2.04
N GLN A 280 9.57 18.50 -1.73
CA GLN A 280 10.04 18.02 -0.44
C GLN A 280 10.92 16.78 -0.60
N PHE A 281 12.05 16.78 0.10
CA PHE A 281 12.97 15.66 0.10
C PHE A 281 12.40 14.50 0.91
N PHE A 282 12.41 13.30 0.33
CA PHE A 282 11.78 12.08 0.87
C PHE A 282 10.25 12.16 1.08
N LYS A 283 9.67 10.98 1.28
CA LYS A 283 8.26 10.79 1.61
C LYS A 283 7.92 11.37 2.99
N ASP A 284 6.77 12.04 3.09
CA ASP A 284 6.29 12.65 4.35
C ASP A 284 4.77 12.44 4.58
N ALA A 285 4.29 12.88 5.74
CA ALA A 285 2.87 13.11 6.01
C ALA A 285 2.26 14.10 5.00
N GLU A 286 0.95 13.94 4.78
CA GLU A 286 0.19 14.81 3.89
C GLU A 286 0.00 16.17 4.55
N ASP A 287 0.41 17.23 3.86
CA ASP A 287 0.21 18.62 4.29
C ASP A 287 -0.97 19.21 3.51
N PRO A 288 -2.14 19.45 4.16
CA PRO A 288 -3.32 19.95 3.48
C PRO A 288 -3.12 21.32 2.83
N TYR A 289 -2.14 22.13 3.25
CA TYR A 289 -1.93 23.47 2.74
C TYR A 289 -1.25 23.50 1.35
N TYR A 290 -0.55 22.43 0.98
CA TYR A 290 0.32 22.41 -0.20
C TYR A 290 0.01 21.27 -1.17
N ASN A 291 0.31 21.51 -2.44
CA ASN A 291 0.45 20.45 -3.43
C ASN A 291 1.87 19.87 -3.31
N GLN A 292 2.03 18.78 -2.56
CA GLN A 292 3.34 18.18 -2.30
C GLN A 292 3.82 17.30 -3.46
N VAL A 293 5.06 17.56 -3.91
CA VAL A 293 5.84 16.70 -4.80
C VAL A 293 7.09 16.27 -4.05
N PHE A 294 7.22 14.97 -3.81
CA PHE A 294 8.38 14.42 -3.12
C PHE A 294 9.45 14.04 -4.12
N TYR A 295 10.71 14.30 -3.77
CA TYR A 295 11.86 13.86 -4.54
C TYR A 295 12.82 13.05 -3.66
N VAL A 296 13.36 11.97 -4.20
CA VAL A 296 14.29 11.08 -3.49
C VAL A 296 15.32 10.52 -4.46
N PRO A 297 16.62 10.51 -4.11
CA PRO A 297 17.64 9.88 -4.93
C PRO A 297 17.33 8.39 -5.08
N VAL A 298 17.53 7.89 -6.27
CA VAL A 298 17.42 6.46 -6.59
C VAL A 298 18.69 6.03 -7.28
N LEU A 299 19.05 4.76 -7.09
CA LEU A 299 20.18 4.15 -7.77
C LEU A 299 19.68 2.84 -8.37
N GLY A 300 19.67 2.78 -9.70
CA GLY A 300 19.40 1.57 -10.45
C GLY A 300 20.70 0.88 -10.84
N PHE A 301 20.62 -0.41 -11.16
CA PHE A 301 21.74 -1.13 -11.76
C PHE A 301 21.23 -2.19 -12.73
N ASN A 302 21.84 -2.24 -13.91
CA ASN A 302 21.94 -3.43 -14.74
C ASN A 302 23.28 -3.38 -15.50
N LYS A 303 23.68 -4.50 -16.09
CA LYS A 303 24.97 -4.68 -16.75
C LYS A 303 25.19 -3.67 -17.88
N TYR A 304 24.14 -3.35 -18.64
CA TYR A 304 24.25 -2.52 -19.84
C TYR A 304 24.26 -1.04 -19.49
N ASP A 305 23.34 -0.59 -18.63
CA ASP A 305 23.24 0.79 -18.19
C ASP A 305 24.37 1.18 -17.21
N GLY A 306 24.85 0.21 -16.42
CA GLY A 306 25.77 0.43 -15.30
C GLY A 306 25.05 0.87 -14.03
N LEU A 307 25.80 1.49 -13.10
CA LEU A 307 25.21 2.14 -11.93
C LEU A 307 24.53 3.44 -12.38
N SER A 308 23.20 3.45 -12.35
CA SER A 308 22.38 4.52 -12.91
C SER A 308 21.78 5.39 -11.80
N PRO A 309 22.46 6.47 -11.37
CA PRO A 309 21.90 7.40 -10.40
C PRO A 309 20.74 8.19 -11.03
N GLY A 310 19.71 8.45 -10.24
CA GLY A 310 18.53 9.16 -10.68
C GLY A 310 17.83 9.91 -9.56
N MET A 311 16.80 10.66 -9.95
CA MET A 311 15.95 11.40 -9.01
C MET A 311 14.50 10.99 -9.21
N ARG A 312 13.91 10.36 -8.20
CA ARG A 312 12.52 9.93 -8.26
C ARG A 312 11.59 11.03 -7.75
N LEU A 313 10.60 11.40 -8.56
CA LEU A 313 9.56 12.38 -8.27
C LEU A 313 8.21 11.68 -8.08
N HIS A 314 7.54 11.86 -6.94
CA HIS A 314 6.24 11.25 -6.67
C HIS A 314 5.38 12.08 -5.73
N ASN A 315 4.06 11.88 -5.75
CA ASN A 315 3.15 12.49 -4.77
C ASN A 315 2.68 11.51 -3.68
N LYS A 316 3.32 10.34 -3.53
CA LYS A 316 2.97 9.35 -2.49
C LYS A 316 3.28 9.87 -1.07
N THR A 317 2.26 9.96 -0.22
CA THR A 317 2.35 10.28 1.22
C THR A 317 2.26 9.05 2.11
N LEU A 318 2.42 9.21 3.42
CA LEU A 318 2.17 8.14 4.41
C LEU A 318 0.76 7.55 4.26
N LEU A 319 -0.25 8.41 4.09
CA LEU A 319 -1.62 8.05 3.75
C LEU A 319 -1.77 7.76 2.25
N GLU A 320 -2.53 6.73 1.88
CA GLU A 320 -2.77 6.40 0.46
C GLU A 320 -3.66 7.46 -0.22
N ARG A 321 -3.29 7.82 -1.45
CA ARG A 321 -3.99 8.80 -2.27
C ARG A 321 -4.72 8.11 -3.44
N PRO A 322 -5.91 8.58 -3.85
CA PRO A 322 -6.59 8.04 -5.02
C PRO A 322 -5.75 8.19 -6.30
N PHE A 323 -5.20 9.38 -6.54
CA PHE A 323 -4.32 9.65 -7.67
C PHE A 323 -2.87 9.71 -7.23
N VAL A 324 -2.03 8.92 -7.89
CA VAL A 324 -0.59 8.87 -7.66
C VAL A 324 0.18 8.95 -8.97
N PHE A 325 1.18 9.82 -9.01
CA PHE A 325 2.22 9.79 -10.03
C PHE A 325 3.57 9.39 -9.40
N ASP A 326 4.43 8.76 -10.19
CA ASP A 326 5.74 8.27 -9.78
C ASP A 326 6.66 8.19 -11.00
N PHE A 327 7.68 9.05 -11.04
CA PHE A 327 8.67 9.12 -12.12
C PHE A 327 10.06 8.93 -11.53
N ALA A 328 10.93 8.20 -12.23
CA ALA A 328 12.29 7.95 -11.78
C ALA A 328 13.28 8.00 -12.96
N PRO A 329 13.52 9.17 -13.56
CA PRO A 329 14.61 9.33 -14.53
C PRO A 329 15.96 9.06 -13.87
N SER A 330 16.80 8.30 -14.56
CA SER A 330 18.15 7.94 -14.13
C SER A 330 19.11 8.06 -15.31
N TYR A 331 20.35 8.47 -15.05
CA TYR A 331 21.39 8.57 -16.07
C TYR A 331 22.17 7.25 -16.15
N ALA A 332 22.20 6.62 -17.32
CA ALA A 332 22.96 5.40 -17.58
C ALA A 332 24.36 5.75 -18.11
N PRO A 333 25.43 5.67 -17.29
CA PRO A 333 26.75 6.14 -17.69
C PRO A 333 27.38 5.34 -18.83
N ASN A 334 27.09 4.04 -18.93
CA ASN A 334 27.67 3.18 -19.96
C ASN A 334 27.17 3.54 -21.37
N GLU A 335 25.87 3.84 -21.48
CA GLU A 335 25.18 4.16 -22.74
C GLU A 335 25.01 5.67 -22.94
N LYS A 336 25.42 6.48 -21.94
CA LYS A 336 25.38 7.96 -21.93
C LYS A 336 23.98 8.55 -22.20
N THR A 337 22.92 7.87 -21.78
CA THR A 337 21.52 8.25 -22.04
C THR A 337 20.68 8.21 -20.76
N PHE A 338 19.47 8.79 -20.81
CA PHE A 338 18.51 8.70 -19.71
C PHE A 338 17.59 7.48 -19.86
N VAL A 339 17.49 6.73 -18.77
CA VAL A 339 16.66 5.54 -18.58
C VAL A 339 15.72 5.74 -17.38
N GLY A 340 14.79 4.81 -17.16
CA GLY A 340 13.93 4.82 -15.98
C GLY A 340 12.47 4.53 -16.29
N TYR A 341 11.57 5.06 -15.45
CA TYR A 341 10.13 4.83 -15.61
C TYR A 341 9.28 6.05 -15.24
N GLY A 342 8.06 6.05 -15.76
CA GLY A 342 6.97 6.92 -15.34
C GLY A 342 5.70 6.11 -15.10
N LYS A 343 4.95 6.43 -14.05
CA LYS A 343 3.70 5.74 -13.71
C LYS A 343 2.65 6.71 -13.23
N PHE A 344 1.46 6.60 -13.80
CA PHE A 344 0.23 7.18 -13.28
C PHE A 344 -0.68 6.08 -12.75
N ASN A 345 -1.36 6.35 -11.64
CA ASN A 345 -2.27 5.41 -11.01
C ASN A 345 -3.46 6.16 -10.42
N PHE A 346 -4.67 5.79 -10.83
CA PHE A 346 -5.91 6.27 -10.23
C PHE A 346 -6.69 5.11 -9.64
N ARG A 347 -6.91 5.14 -8.33
CA ARG A 347 -7.65 4.12 -7.59
C ARG A 347 -9.01 4.68 -7.17
N LYS A 348 -10.07 3.95 -7.53
CA LYS A 348 -11.44 4.22 -7.11
C LYS A 348 -11.96 3.06 -6.28
N TYR A 349 -12.45 3.36 -5.07
CA TYR A 349 -13.18 2.41 -4.24
C TYR A 349 -14.69 2.53 -4.52
N HIS A 350 -15.41 1.41 -4.54
CA HIS A 350 -16.87 1.39 -4.80
C HIS A 350 -17.67 0.92 -3.57
N GLY A 351 -17.10 0.02 -2.76
CA GLY A 351 -17.74 -0.56 -1.59
C GLY A 351 -16.73 -1.26 -0.69
N ARG A 352 -17.20 -2.07 0.25
CA ARG A 352 -16.35 -2.77 1.24
C ARG A 352 -16.04 -4.21 0.90
N SER A 353 -16.88 -4.89 0.14
CA SER A 353 -16.75 -6.30 -0.23
C SER A 353 -17.24 -6.51 -1.64
N GLY A 354 -17.05 -7.71 -2.19
CA GLY A 354 -17.27 -7.94 -3.60
C GLY A 354 -16.30 -7.07 -4.39
N HIS A 355 -16.77 -6.41 -5.46
CA HIS A 355 -15.97 -5.48 -6.26
C HIS A 355 -15.68 -4.18 -5.48
N TYR A 356 -14.64 -4.19 -4.67
CA TYR A 356 -14.36 -3.09 -3.77
C TYR A 356 -13.49 -2.00 -4.40
N VAL A 357 -12.72 -2.33 -5.44
CA VAL A 357 -11.75 -1.40 -6.05
C VAL A 357 -11.61 -1.58 -7.56
N THR A 358 -11.48 -0.45 -8.26
CA THR A 358 -10.95 -0.39 -9.63
C THR A 358 -9.69 0.47 -9.65
N ASN A 359 -8.68 0.03 -10.37
CA ASN A 359 -7.41 0.71 -10.51
C ASN A 359 -7.07 0.94 -11.98
N TYR A 360 -6.93 2.19 -12.37
CA TYR A 360 -6.49 2.59 -13.71
C TYR A 360 -5.01 2.96 -13.62
N SER A 361 -4.18 2.41 -14.51
CA SER A 361 -2.76 2.74 -14.50
C SER A 361 -2.19 2.83 -15.90
N LEU A 362 -1.29 3.80 -16.08
CA LEU A 362 -0.44 3.93 -17.25
C LEU A 362 1.01 3.87 -16.77
N ARG A 363 1.78 2.91 -17.27
CA ARG A 363 3.21 2.78 -16.99
C ARG A 363 4.01 2.94 -18.28
N GLY A 364 5.03 3.76 -18.26
CA GLY A 364 6.08 3.82 -19.27
C GLY A 364 7.42 3.44 -18.64
N SER A 365 8.28 2.70 -19.34
CA SER A 365 9.64 2.44 -18.86
C SER A 365 10.61 2.23 -20.01
N THR A 366 11.89 2.45 -19.76
CA THR A 366 12.93 2.32 -20.77
C THR A 366 14.29 2.06 -20.13
N SER A 367 15.07 1.16 -20.72
CA SER A 367 16.40 0.73 -20.25
C SER A 367 17.12 -0.03 -21.37
N HIS A 368 18.42 -0.27 -21.24
CA HIS A 368 19.17 -1.08 -22.19
C HIS A 368 19.10 -2.56 -21.82
N PHE A 369 18.91 -3.40 -22.83
CA PHE A 369 18.89 -4.86 -22.66
C PHE A 369 20.11 -5.53 -23.29
N GLN A 370 20.88 -4.77 -24.07
CA GLN A 370 22.20 -5.14 -24.59
C GLN A 370 22.97 -3.84 -24.84
N LYS A 371 24.29 -3.93 -25.03
CA LYS A 371 25.11 -2.79 -25.47
C LYS A 371 24.52 -2.15 -26.73
N ASN A 372 24.43 -0.81 -26.77
CA ASN A 372 23.82 -0.02 -27.84
C ASN A 372 22.38 -0.45 -28.21
N SER A 373 21.67 -1.17 -27.34
CA SER A 373 20.34 -1.72 -27.63
C SER A 373 19.37 -1.45 -26.49
N ARG A 374 18.28 -0.76 -26.82
CA ARG A 374 17.35 -0.16 -25.87
C ARG A 374 15.95 -0.69 -26.08
N TYR A 375 15.22 -0.89 -24.99
CA TYR A 375 13.78 -1.10 -25.06
C TYR A 375 13.03 0.08 -24.42
N SER A 376 11.81 0.29 -24.90
CA SER A 376 10.83 1.17 -24.29
C SER A 376 9.49 0.45 -24.23
N THR A 377 8.80 0.54 -23.10
CA THR A 377 7.46 -0.02 -22.94
C THR A 377 6.44 1.04 -22.57
N ILE A 378 5.24 0.91 -23.13
CA ILE A 378 4.05 1.67 -22.71
C ILE A 378 2.94 0.66 -22.41
N SER A 379 2.50 0.65 -21.16
CA SER A 379 1.51 -0.29 -20.67
C SER A 379 0.32 0.39 -19.97
N PRO A 380 -0.76 0.71 -20.72
CA PRO A 380 -2.04 1.02 -20.11
C PRO A 380 -2.65 -0.25 -19.51
N SER A 381 -3.28 -0.11 -18.35
CA SER A 381 -3.90 -1.21 -17.62
C SER A 381 -5.11 -0.78 -16.79
N ILE A 382 -6.05 -1.70 -16.64
CA ILE A 382 -7.17 -1.62 -15.73
C ILE A 382 -7.20 -2.87 -14.86
N GLY A 383 -7.33 -2.67 -13.55
CA GLY A 383 -7.44 -3.73 -12.57
C GLY A 383 -8.74 -3.65 -11.79
N PHE A 384 -9.38 -4.78 -11.60
CA PHE A 384 -10.58 -4.94 -10.78
C PHE A 384 -10.22 -5.82 -9.59
N GLY A 385 -10.57 -5.40 -8.38
CA GLY A 385 -10.26 -6.15 -7.16
C GLY A 385 -11.53 -6.56 -6.41
N TRP A 386 -11.56 -7.81 -5.96
CA TRP A 386 -12.59 -8.36 -5.10
C TRP A 386 -12.04 -8.85 -3.77
N ARG A 387 -12.89 -8.81 -2.74
CA ARG A 387 -12.60 -9.37 -1.42
C ARG A 387 -13.88 -9.73 -0.66
N PRO A 388 -13.83 -10.69 0.28
CA PRO A 388 -14.97 -11.00 1.15
C PRO A 388 -15.27 -9.85 2.12
N SER A 389 -16.45 -9.87 2.74
CA SER A 389 -16.81 -8.96 3.84
C SER A 389 -15.96 -9.18 5.08
N ASN A 390 -15.65 -10.45 5.39
CA ASN A 390 -14.74 -10.79 6.47
C ASN A 390 -13.28 -10.54 6.07
N LEU A 391 -12.72 -9.42 6.52
CA LEU A 391 -11.34 -9.02 6.25
C LEU A 391 -10.29 -9.92 6.94
N LEU A 392 -10.67 -10.69 7.97
CA LEU A 392 -9.75 -11.60 8.67
C LEU A 392 -9.28 -12.78 7.81
N LEU A 393 -10.05 -13.13 6.77
CA LEU A 393 -9.67 -14.21 5.85
C LEU A 393 -8.39 -13.88 5.06
N ASN A 394 -8.03 -12.61 4.97
CA ASN A 394 -6.93 -12.09 4.15
C ASN A 394 -6.96 -12.61 2.69
N LYS A 395 -8.19 -12.79 2.17
CA LYS A 395 -8.46 -13.25 0.82
C LYS A 395 -8.63 -12.06 -0.13
N ARG A 396 -7.97 -12.11 -1.29
CA ARG A 396 -8.06 -11.10 -2.34
C ARG A 396 -8.12 -11.77 -3.69
N GLU A 397 -8.93 -11.20 -4.56
CA GLU A 397 -9.05 -11.62 -5.94
C GLU A 397 -8.84 -10.39 -6.82
N ALA A 398 -8.21 -10.54 -7.98
CA ALA A 398 -8.15 -9.45 -8.93
C ALA A 398 -8.06 -9.96 -10.37
N LEU A 399 -8.61 -9.15 -11.27
CA LEU A 399 -8.49 -9.28 -12.72
C LEU A 399 -7.75 -8.06 -13.22
N ILE A 400 -6.63 -8.27 -13.89
CA ILE A 400 -5.81 -7.22 -14.48
C ILE A 400 -5.84 -7.41 -15.99
N LEU A 401 -6.29 -6.38 -16.69
CA LEU A 401 -6.21 -6.28 -18.14
C LEU A 401 -5.15 -5.23 -18.46
N ARG A 402 -4.16 -5.59 -19.26
CA ARG A 402 -3.14 -4.64 -19.72
C ARG A 402 -2.78 -4.91 -21.18
N SER A 403 -2.37 -3.84 -21.86
CA SER A 403 -1.71 -3.91 -23.15
C SER A 403 -0.26 -3.54 -22.93
N VAL A 404 0.70 -4.36 -23.38
CA VAL A 404 2.14 -4.08 -23.27
C VAL A 404 2.65 -3.80 -24.67
N ASN A 405 2.91 -2.53 -24.96
CA ASN A 405 3.54 -2.10 -26.20
C ASN A 405 5.04 -2.04 -25.96
N VAL A 406 5.81 -2.78 -26.76
CA VAL A 406 7.26 -2.86 -26.67
C VAL A 406 7.85 -2.27 -27.94
N PHE A 407 8.76 -1.32 -27.76
CA PHE A 407 9.54 -0.70 -28.81
C PHE A 407 11.02 -1.03 -28.57
N ARG A 408 11.74 -1.49 -29.59
CA ARG A 408 13.16 -1.85 -29.43
C ARG A 408 14.02 -1.21 -30.50
N ASP A 409 15.06 -0.53 -30.03
CA ASP A 409 16.20 -0.11 -30.84
C ASP A 409 17.31 -1.13 -30.63
N VAL A 410 17.79 -1.76 -31.69
CA VAL A 410 18.85 -2.77 -31.63
C VAL A 410 20.08 -2.25 -32.36
N ASP A 411 21.27 -2.56 -31.85
CA ASP A 411 22.53 -2.25 -32.51
C ASP A 411 22.50 -2.77 -33.97
N PRO A 412 22.71 -1.92 -35.00
CA PRO A 412 22.76 -2.36 -36.39
C PRO A 412 23.74 -3.51 -36.68
N ALA A 413 24.81 -3.63 -35.88
CA ALA A 413 25.75 -4.75 -35.98
C ALA A 413 25.12 -6.09 -35.56
N LEU A 414 24.17 -6.08 -34.62
CA LEU A 414 23.41 -7.27 -34.21
C LEU A 414 22.26 -7.58 -35.19
N VAL A 415 21.75 -6.57 -35.89
CA VAL A 415 20.71 -6.76 -36.91
C VAL A 415 21.24 -7.56 -38.10
N THR A 416 22.51 -7.36 -38.48
CA THR A 416 23.17 -8.10 -39.57
C THR A 416 23.49 -9.55 -39.22
N GLU A 417 23.54 -9.90 -37.92
CA GLU A 417 23.66 -11.29 -37.43
C GLU A 417 22.30 -12.01 -37.30
N GLY A 418 21.19 -11.31 -37.60
CA GLY A 418 19.83 -11.84 -37.62
C GLY A 418 19.06 -11.58 -36.33
N LEU A 419 18.13 -10.62 -36.36
CA LEU A 419 17.17 -10.43 -35.27
C LEU A 419 16.25 -11.65 -35.16
N GLU A 420 16.13 -12.20 -33.96
CA GLU A 420 15.24 -13.35 -33.72
C GLU A 420 13.75 -13.01 -33.90
N THR A 421 13.35 -11.74 -33.74
CA THR A 421 11.97 -11.27 -33.95
C THR A 421 11.93 -9.81 -34.42
N ASP A 422 10.78 -9.41 -34.98
CA ASP A 422 10.43 -8.01 -35.25
C ASP A 422 10.72 -7.12 -34.01
N PRO A 423 11.43 -5.99 -34.14
CA PRO A 423 11.79 -5.13 -33.03
C PRO A 423 10.59 -4.72 -32.17
N ASP A 424 9.46 -4.41 -32.81
CA ASP A 424 8.30 -3.85 -32.14
C ASP A 424 7.13 -4.82 -32.10
N TYR A 425 6.49 -4.94 -30.93
CA TYR A 425 5.34 -5.83 -30.77
C TYR A 425 4.42 -5.38 -29.64
N ASN A 426 3.21 -5.93 -29.67
CA ASN A 426 2.21 -5.74 -28.64
C ASN A 426 1.78 -7.08 -28.04
N VAL A 427 1.60 -7.09 -26.73
CA VAL A 427 0.99 -8.23 -26.00
C VAL A 427 -0.19 -7.72 -25.19
N LEU A 428 -1.39 -8.20 -25.51
CA LEU A 428 -2.56 -8.10 -24.64
C LEU A 428 -2.47 -9.18 -23.58
N ASN A 429 -2.62 -8.80 -22.31
CA ASN A 429 -2.53 -9.70 -21.18
C ASN A 429 -3.74 -9.52 -20.26
N ALA A 430 -4.40 -10.63 -19.97
CA ALA A 430 -5.47 -10.74 -19.00
C ALA A 430 -5.07 -11.74 -17.91
N LYS A 431 -4.85 -11.24 -16.70
CA LYS A 431 -4.43 -12.06 -15.56
C LYS A 431 -5.47 -12.00 -14.45
N TYR A 432 -6.03 -13.14 -14.09
CA TYR A 432 -6.83 -13.30 -12.88
C TYR A 432 -6.00 -13.99 -11.81
N TYR A 433 -6.06 -13.53 -10.56
CA TYR A 433 -5.47 -14.24 -9.43
C TYR A 433 -6.38 -14.22 -8.21
N ASN A 434 -6.23 -15.25 -7.38
CA ASN A 434 -6.90 -15.40 -6.10
C ASN A 434 -5.85 -15.79 -5.06
N THR A 435 -5.76 -15.02 -3.99
CA THR A 435 -4.74 -15.21 -2.95
C THR A 435 -5.40 -15.15 -1.58
N THR A 436 -5.12 -16.16 -0.76
CA THR A 436 -5.40 -16.20 0.68
C THR A 436 -4.07 -16.12 1.41
N ASN A 437 -3.76 -14.94 1.94
CA ASN A 437 -2.43 -14.66 2.49
C ASN A 437 -2.37 -14.88 4.02
N ASN A 438 -2.58 -16.12 4.48
CA ASN A 438 -2.45 -16.46 5.90
C ASN A 438 -1.04 -16.97 6.22
N ILE A 439 -0.57 -16.64 7.43
CA ILE A 439 0.79 -16.99 7.87
C ILE A 439 1.00 -18.51 8.02
N LEU A 440 -0.06 -19.23 8.41
CA LEU A 440 -0.04 -20.69 8.58
C LEU A 440 -0.31 -21.42 7.27
N ASN A 441 -1.28 -20.94 6.49
CA ASN A 441 -1.72 -21.55 5.25
C ASN A 441 -1.84 -20.48 4.16
N TYR A 442 -0.81 -20.38 3.34
CA TYR A 442 -0.81 -19.51 2.17
C TYR A 442 -1.30 -20.30 0.96
N LEU A 443 -2.23 -19.74 0.21
CA LEU A 443 -2.70 -20.29 -1.05
C LEU A 443 -2.86 -19.15 -2.06
N SER A 444 -2.21 -19.26 -3.21
CA SER A 444 -2.36 -18.32 -4.32
C SER A 444 -2.48 -19.11 -5.61
N TRP A 445 -3.38 -18.70 -6.49
CA TRP A 445 -3.40 -19.24 -7.84
C TRP A 445 -3.73 -18.15 -8.84
N SER A 446 -3.28 -18.32 -10.07
CA SER A 446 -3.55 -17.38 -11.15
C SER A 446 -3.72 -18.07 -12.49
N ILE A 447 -4.51 -17.44 -13.35
CA ILE A 447 -4.64 -17.77 -14.77
C ILE A 447 -4.21 -16.52 -15.54
N ASP A 448 -3.28 -16.69 -16.47
CA ASP A 448 -2.71 -15.65 -17.30
C ASP A 448 -2.94 -16.00 -18.77
N ALA A 449 -3.71 -15.16 -19.46
CA ALA A 449 -3.96 -15.27 -20.88
C ALA A 449 -3.23 -14.16 -21.61
N GLN A 450 -2.47 -14.53 -22.65
CA GLN A 450 -1.72 -13.59 -23.47
C GLN A 450 -2.04 -13.78 -24.95
N TYR A 451 -2.22 -12.66 -25.62
CA TYR A 451 -2.45 -12.60 -27.05
C TYR A 451 -1.50 -11.58 -27.67
N SER A 452 -0.85 -11.99 -28.75
CA SER A 452 -0.04 -11.17 -29.62
C SER A 452 -0.30 -11.59 -31.07
N ASN A 453 0.17 -10.81 -32.05
CA ASN A 453 0.09 -11.22 -33.45
C ASN A 453 0.88 -12.53 -33.71
N LYS A 454 1.95 -12.82 -32.95
CA LYS A 454 2.79 -14.02 -33.12
C LYS A 454 2.33 -15.25 -32.33
N PHE A 455 1.61 -15.06 -31.22
CA PHE A 455 1.23 -16.17 -30.35
C PHE A 455 -0.04 -15.90 -29.55
N THR A 456 -0.66 -16.98 -29.09
CA THR A 456 -1.71 -16.97 -28.07
C THR A 456 -1.35 -18.06 -27.07
N LYS A 457 -1.20 -17.71 -25.79
CA LYS A 457 -0.87 -18.69 -24.74
C LYS A 457 -1.64 -18.46 -23.46
N LEU A 458 -1.85 -19.57 -22.75
CA LEU A 458 -2.46 -19.62 -21.43
C LEU A 458 -1.46 -20.19 -20.44
N ALA A 459 -1.42 -19.63 -19.24
CA ALA A 459 -0.65 -20.15 -18.13
C ALA A 459 -1.50 -20.22 -16.86
N TYR A 460 -1.28 -21.26 -16.08
CA TYR A 460 -1.82 -21.46 -14.75
C TYR A 460 -0.68 -21.60 -13.76
N GLU A 461 -0.80 -20.94 -12.62
CA GLU A 461 0.14 -21.05 -11.52
C GLU A 461 -0.62 -21.25 -10.22
N LEU A 462 -0.12 -22.15 -9.37
CA LEU A 462 -0.62 -22.43 -8.03
C LEU A 462 0.56 -22.45 -7.07
N GLU A 463 0.46 -21.69 -6.00
CA GLU A 463 1.41 -21.65 -4.91
C GLU A 463 0.69 -21.99 -3.60
N TYR A 464 1.25 -22.94 -2.87
CA TYR A 464 0.79 -23.35 -1.57
C TYR A 464 1.96 -23.35 -0.59
N ARG A 465 1.74 -22.80 0.61
CA ARG A 465 2.73 -22.87 1.67
C ARG A 465 2.05 -23.14 3.01
N LYS A 466 2.61 -24.09 3.74
CA LYS A 466 2.16 -24.46 5.08
C LYS A 466 3.29 -24.29 6.09
N LEU A 467 3.03 -23.53 7.16
CA LEU A 467 3.90 -23.43 8.32
C LEU A 467 3.36 -24.34 9.44
N PHE A 468 4.15 -25.33 9.83
CA PHE A 468 3.86 -26.26 10.91
C PHE A 468 4.33 -25.71 12.26
N GLU A 469 3.77 -26.23 13.35
CA GLU A 469 4.13 -25.84 14.73
C GLU A 469 5.62 -26.09 15.06
N SER A 470 6.24 -27.07 14.39
CA SER A 470 7.68 -27.34 14.47
C SER A 470 8.56 -26.25 13.81
N ASN A 471 7.98 -25.13 13.38
CA ASN A 471 8.61 -24.09 12.54
C ASN A 471 9.16 -24.64 11.21
N ARG A 472 8.62 -25.78 10.76
CA ARG A 472 8.85 -26.30 9.41
C ARG A 472 7.89 -25.62 8.45
N GLN A 473 8.38 -25.18 7.30
CA GLN A 473 7.64 -24.57 6.22
C GLN A 473 7.77 -25.49 5.01
N PHE A 474 6.64 -25.97 4.52
CA PHE A 474 6.55 -26.67 3.25
C PHE A 474 6.05 -25.70 2.19
N ASN A 475 6.76 -25.62 1.07
CA ASN A 475 6.37 -24.84 -0.09
C ASN A 475 6.11 -25.77 -1.27
N PHE A 476 5.03 -25.51 -1.98
CA PHE A 476 4.63 -26.19 -3.19
C PHE A 476 4.25 -25.15 -4.24
N ARG A 477 4.78 -25.30 -5.44
CA ARG A 477 4.40 -24.51 -6.61
C ARG A 477 4.10 -25.46 -7.76
N PHE A 478 3.03 -25.19 -8.48
CA PHE A 478 2.67 -25.85 -9.72
C PHE A 478 2.49 -24.80 -10.81
N PHE A 479 3.08 -25.05 -11.97
CA PHE A 479 2.94 -24.23 -13.16
C PHE A 479 2.52 -25.10 -14.34
N ALA A 480 1.60 -24.60 -15.17
CA ALA A 480 1.23 -25.21 -16.43
C ALA A 480 0.98 -24.14 -17.48
N GLY A 481 1.68 -24.20 -18.61
CA GLY A 481 1.55 -23.27 -19.73
C GLY A 481 1.30 -24.01 -21.04
N LYS A 482 0.44 -23.46 -21.91
CA LYS A 482 0.13 -24.00 -23.24
C LYS A 482 0.01 -22.87 -24.26
N PHE A 483 0.69 -23.04 -25.39
CA PHE A 483 0.42 -22.27 -26.59
C PHE A 483 -0.82 -22.83 -27.30
N ILE A 484 -1.82 -21.98 -27.47
CA ILE A 484 -2.95 -22.25 -28.38
C ILE A 484 -2.48 -22.00 -29.82
N ARG A 485 -1.72 -20.92 -30.01
CA ARG A 485 -1.08 -20.55 -31.27
C ARG A 485 0.35 -20.10 -30.99
N ASN A 486 1.29 -20.56 -31.80
CA ASN A 486 2.68 -20.11 -31.76
C ASN A 486 3.24 -20.16 -33.17
N GLU A 487 3.40 -19.00 -33.79
CA GLU A 487 3.98 -18.83 -35.13
C GLU A 487 5.51 -18.74 -35.10
N THR A 488 6.10 -18.58 -33.92
CA THR A 488 7.55 -18.52 -33.72
C THR A 488 8.20 -19.87 -33.43
N ALA A 489 7.38 -20.90 -33.18
CA ALA A 489 7.84 -22.25 -32.87
C ALA A 489 8.73 -22.81 -34.00
N GLY A 490 9.94 -23.22 -33.64
CA GLY A 490 10.93 -23.74 -34.59
C GLY A 490 11.78 -22.67 -35.29
N VAL A 491 11.46 -21.38 -35.09
CA VAL A 491 12.24 -20.24 -35.61
C VAL A 491 13.02 -19.55 -34.49
N THR A 492 12.36 -19.26 -33.36
CA THR A 492 12.97 -18.62 -32.18
C THR A 492 12.25 -19.06 -30.91
N ASP A 493 12.97 -19.04 -29.78
CA ASP A 493 12.42 -19.29 -28.45
C ASP A 493 12.02 -18.00 -27.71
N PHE A 494 12.12 -16.82 -28.32
CA PHE A 494 11.89 -15.53 -27.66
C PHE A 494 10.54 -15.43 -26.92
N PHE A 495 9.47 -16.03 -27.45
CA PHE A 495 8.15 -16.05 -26.79
C PHE A 495 7.85 -17.31 -25.99
N SER A 496 8.71 -18.34 -26.06
CA SER A 496 8.57 -19.65 -25.42
C SER A 496 8.49 -19.55 -23.90
N PHE A 497 7.90 -20.57 -23.26
CA PHE A 497 8.07 -20.74 -21.81
C PHE A 497 9.48 -21.24 -21.53
N ALA A 498 10.05 -20.91 -20.37
CA ALA A 498 11.37 -21.32 -19.95
C ALA A 498 11.35 -22.12 -18.64
N LEU A 499 12.27 -23.08 -18.54
CA LEU A 499 12.45 -23.90 -17.35
C LEU A 499 13.09 -23.11 -16.21
N ASP A 500 14.26 -22.51 -16.43
CA ASP A 500 15.09 -21.92 -15.38
C ASP A 500 15.30 -20.39 -15.54
N ARG A 501 15.12 -19.87 -16.75
CA ARG A 501 15.31 -18.44 -17.06
C ARG A 501 14.30 -17.93 -18.10
N PRO A 502 13.19 -17.30 -17.69
CA PRO A 502 12.23 -16.66 -18.60
C PRO A 502 12.89 -15.69 -19.57
N THR A 503 12.41 -15.65 -20.81
CA THR A 503 12.95 -14.80 -21.89
C THR A 503 12.67 -13.30 -21.71
N ASP A 504 11.75 -12.93 -20.79
CA ASP A 504 11.39 -11.55 -20.46
C ASP A 504 10.93 -10.69 -21.64
N TYR A 505 10.23 -11.28 -22.61
CA TYR A 505 9.68 -10.53 -23.74
C TYR A 505 8.67 -9.43 -23.32
N LEU A 506 8.19 -9.40 -22.08
CA LEU A 506 7.37 -8.28 -21.57
C LEU A 506 8.19 -7.18 -20.89
N PHE A 507 9.49 -7.40 -20.66
CA PHE A 507 10.37 -6.52 -19.88
C PHE A 507 9.80 -6.22 -18.47
N ASP A 508 9.26 -7.26 -17.83
CA ASP A 508 8.66 -7.20 -16.50
C ASP A 508 9.62 -7.69 -15.41
N TYR A 509 10.69 -8.39 -15.78
CA TYR A 509 11.65 -8.96 -14.84
C TYR A 509 12.86 -8.05 -14.61
N ASP A 510 13.31 -7.99 -13.36
CA ASP A 510 14.46 -7.19 -12.90
C ASP A 510 15.79 -7.95 -13.10
N TYR A 511 16.06 -8.38 -14.34
CA TYR A 511 17.33 -9.02 -14.69
C TYR A 511 18.50 -8.03 -14.61
N LEU A 512 19.57 -8.43 -13.92
CA LEU A 512 20.82 -7.68 -13.88
C LEU A 512 21.53 -7.68 -15.23
N GLY A 513 21.47 -8.77 -15.98
CA GLY A 513 22.01 -8.87 -17.33
C GLY A 513 21.06 -9.71 -18.17
N ARG A 514 20.07 -9.07 -18.80
CA ARG A 514 18.95 -9.73 -19.50
C ARG A 514 19.43 -10.66 -20.63
N SER A 515 20.40 -10.21 -21.43
CA SER A 515 20.94 -10.94 -22.59
C SER A 515 22.17 -11.79 -22.27
N GLU A 516 22.45 -12.05 -20.99
CA GLU A 516 23.64 -12.81 -20.58
C GLU A 516 23.41 -14.32 -20.58
N GLY A 517 24.18 -15.04 -21.40
CA GLY A 517 24.24 -16.50 -21.43
C GLY A 517 25.30 -17.12 -20.50
N SER A 518 26.33 -16.36 -20.11
CA SER A 518 27.46 -16.83 -19.31
C SER A 518 27.84 -15.84 -18.20
N GLY A 519 28.77 -16.25 -17.32
CA GLY A 519 29.25 -15.44 -16.19
C GLY A 519 28.22 -15.27 -15.06
N ILE A 520 28.55 -14.39 -14.11
CA ILE A 520 27.76 -14.24 -12.87
C ILE A 520 26.32 -13.75 -13.14
N TYR A 521 26.09 -12.90 -14.14
CA TYR A 521 24.74 -12.37 -14.41
C TYR A 521 23.79 -13.42 -15.00
N SER A 522 24.30 -14.46 -15.66
CA SER A 522 23.48 -15.57 -16.14
C SER A 522 23.07 -16.54 -15.02
N GLN A 523 23.75 -16.48 -13.86
CA GLN A 523 23.41 -17.25 -12.66
C GLN A 523 22.23 -16.67 -11.87
N GLN A 524 21.82 -15.42 -12.13
CA GLN A 524 20.61 -14.88 -11.52
C GLN A 524 19.41 -15.78 -11.86
N ILE A 525 18.58 -16.05 -10.86
CA ILE A 525 17.32 -16.77 -11.04
C ILE A 525 16.14 -15.87 -10.67
N ILE A 526 15.09 -15.97 -11.47
CA ILE A 526 13.79 -15.38 -11.18
C ILE A 526 12.81 -16.55 -11.26
N VAL A 527 12.22 -16.90 -10.12
CA VAL A 527 11.31 -18.05 -10.03
C VAL A 527 9.98 -17.67 -10.70
N ALA A 528 9.87 -18.03 -11.97
CA ALA A 528 8.66 -17.90 -12.78
C ALA A 528 8.64 -19.02 -13.82
N GLU A 529 7.48 -19.24 -14.45
CA GLU A 529 7.28 -20.31 -15.43
C GLU A 529 7.73 -21.67 -14.88
N GLY A 530 8.72 -22.34 -15.48
CA GLY A 530 9.18 -23.65 -14.99
C GLY A 530 9.78 -23.62 -13.58
N GLY A 531 10.42 -22.52 -13.20
CA GLY A 531 10.98 -22.30 -11.87
C GLY A 531 12.13 -23.24 -11.49
N PHE A 532 12.81 -23.89 -12.44
CA PHE A 532 13.94 -24.79 -12.20
C PHE A 532 15.20 -24.04 -11.80
N LYS A 533 16.08 -24.68 -11.01
CA LYS A 533 17.29 -24.03 -10.47
C LYS A 533 18.53 -24.47 -11.24
N SER A 534 18.47 -25.63 -11.87
CA SER A 534 19.54 -26.18 -12.71
C SER A 534 19.44 -25.65 -14.14
N LYS A 535 20.60 -25.33 -14.73
CA LYS A 535 20.70 -24.98 -16.16
C LYS A 535 20.63 -26.26 -16.99
N LEU A 536 19.44 -26.61 -17.47
CA LEU A 536 19.23 -27.82 -18.28
C LEU A 536 19.38 -27.53 -19.77
N LYS A 537 19.87 -28.51 -20.54
CA LYS A 537 19.90 -28.43 -22.01
C LYS A 537 18.47 -28.25 -22.54
N TYR A 538 18.27 -27.40 -23.55
CA TYR A 538 16.96 -27.10 -24.15
C TYR A 538 15.91 -26.62 -23.12
N PRO A 539 16.12 -25.46 -22.47
CA PRO A 539 15.29 -25.01 -21.37
C PRO A 539 13.89 -24.51 -21.80
N PHE A 540 13.64 -24.36 -23.11
CA PHE A 540 12.44 -23.73 -23.63
C PHE A 540 11.35 -24.72 -24.07
N ALA A 541 10.10 -24.33 -23.87
CA ALA A 541 8.90 -24.98 -24.40
C ALA A 541 8.11 -24.01 -25.28
N ASN A 542 8.01 -24.32 -26.57
CA ASN A 542 7.25 -23.57 -27.56
C ASN A 542 5.84 -24.15 -27.83
N ASP A 543 5.49 -25.26 -27.17
CA ASP A 543 4.14 -25.85 -27.19
C ASP A 543 3.50 -25.85 -25.80
N TRP A 544 4.02 -26.65 -24.86
CA TRP A 544 3.51 -26.65 -23.47
C TRP A 544 4.57 -27.04 -22.45
N MET A 545 4.36 -26.61 -21.21
CA MET A 545 5.19 -26.93 -20.07
C MET A 545 4.32 -27.16 -18.85
N ALA A 546 4.67 -28.16 -18.03
CA ALA A 546 4.08 -28.30 -16.70
C ALA A 546 5.17 -28.65 -15.70
N THR A 547 5.23 -27.95 -14.57
CA THR A 547 6.25 -28.15 -13.55
C THR A 547 5.66 -28.14 -12.15
N VAL A 548 6.31 -28.87 -11.25
CA VAL A 548 6.09 -28.85 -9.81
C VAL A 548 7.43 -28.49 -9.17
N ASN A 549 7.42 -27.49 -8.30
CA ASN A 549 8.57 -27.13 -7.47
C ASN A 549 8.18 -27.31 -6.00
N THR A 550 9.00 -28.00 -5.23
CA THR A 550 8.76 -28.21 -3.80
C THR A 550 9.98 -27.84 -2.97
N SER A 551 9.75 -27.37 -1.75
CA SER A 551 10.84 -27.19 -0.79
C SER A 551 10.37 -27.34 0.65
N VAL A 552 11.29 -27.75 1.51
CA VAL A 552 11.09 -27.80 2.96
C VAL A 552 12.35 -27.31 3.67
N ASN A 553 12.16 -26.52 4.74
CA ASN A 553 13.29 -26.03 5.54
C ASN A 553 13.77 -27.10 6.54
N ILE A 554 15.06 -27.44 6.49
CA ILE A 554 15.74 -28.32 7.47
C ILE A 554 16.36 -27.48 8.60
N TRP A 555 16.63 -26.21 8.33
CA TRP A 555 16.94 -25.20 9.33
C TRP A 555 16.27 -23.87 8.96
N ARG A 556 16.25 -22.89 9.85
CA ARG A 556 15.54 -21.62 9.63
C ARG A 556 15.87 -20.93 8.29
N TRP A 557 17.09 -21.10 7.79
CA TRP A 557 17.60 -20.50 6.55
C TRP A 557 18.17 -21.54 5.57
N ILE A 558 18.03 -22.84 5.84
CA ILE A 558 18.47 -23.94 4.96
C ILE A 558 17.25 -24.73 4.52
N GLU A 559 17.01 -24.77 3.22
CA GLU A 559 15.93 -25.50 2.58
C GLU A 559 16.47 -26.54 1.62
N ILE A 560 15.85 -27.72 1.60
CA ILE A 560 16.01 -28.64 0.48
C ILE A 560 14.88 -28.41 -0.50
N TYR A 561 15.18 -28.49 -1.79
CA TYR A 561 14.20 -28.35 -2.85
C TYR A 561 14.29 -29.52 -3.84
N GLY A 562 13.17 -29.78 -4.50
CA GLY A 562 13.06 -30.74 -5.58
C GLY A 562 12.02 -30.28 -6.58
N ASP A 563 12.41 -30.31 -7.85
CA ASP A 563 11.59 -29.90 -8.99
C ASP A 563 11.42 -31.07 -9.97
N ILE A 564 10.25 -31.15 -10.58
CA ILE A 564 9.93 -32.12 -11.63
C ILE A 564 9.01 -31.46 -12.65
N GLY A 565 9.13 -31.83 -13.93
CA GLY A 565 8.28 -31.26 -14.95
C GLY A 565 8.39 -31.93 -16.30
N PHE A 566 7.53 -31.49 -17.22
CA PHE A 566 7.53 -31.89 -18.60
C PHE A 566 7.63 -30.67 -19.50
N VAL A 567 8.44 -30.80 -20.55
CA VAL A 567 8.67 -29.76 -21.57
C VAL A 567 8.30 -30.35 -22.93
N LYS A 568 7.46 -29.64 -23.68
CA LYS A 568 7.09 -29.99 -25.04
C LYS A 568 7.41 -28.88 -26.01
N ASN A 569 8.10 -29.26 -27.08
CA ASN A 569 8.26 -28.45 -28.29
C ASN A 569 7.48 -29.08 -29.45
N LYS A 570 7.06 -28.26 -30.40
CA LYS A 570 6.40 -28.73 -31.63
C LYS A 570 7.34 -29.66 -32.40
N GLY A 571 6.81 -30.77 -32.89
CA GLY A 571 7.55 -31.76 -33.68
C GLY A 571 8.46 -32.70 -32.87
N THR A 572 8.58 -32.54 -31.55
CA THR A 572 9.37 -33.45 -30.69
C THR A 572 8.50 -34.14 -29.64
N LYS A 573 8.95 -35.28 -29.10
CA LYS A 573 8.31 -35.91 -27.93
C LYS A 573 8.51 -35.04 -26.68
N GLU A 574 7.55 -35.09 -25.76
CA GLU A 574 7.66 -34.48 -24.44
C GLU A 574 8.84 -35.07 -23.66
N ARG A 575 9.52 -34.21 -22.91
CA ARG A 575 10.69 -34.57 -22.11
C ARG A 575 10.42 -34.37 -20.64
N LEU A 576 10.65 -35.43 -19.85
CA LEU A 576 10.67 -35.36 -18.39
C LEU A 576 11.96 -34.68 -17.93
N VAL A 577 11.82 -33.68 -17.07
CA VAL A 577 12.92 -32.97 -16.43
C VAL A 577 12.75 -32.97 -14.91
N TYR A 578 13.86 -32.97 -14.17
CA TYR A 578 13.88 -32.89 -12.72
C TYR A 578 15.19 -32.26 -12.24
N ASP A 579 15.12 -31.61 -11.07
CA ASP A 579 16.29 -31.21 -10.32
C ASP A 579 16.05 -31.26 -8.80
N SER A 580 17.13 -31.17 -8.05
CA SER A 580 17.08 -31.11 -6.60
C SER A 580 18.33 -30.42 -6.07
N GLY A 581 18.20 -29.80 -4.91
CA GLY A 581 19.35 -29.23 -4.24
C GLY A 581 19.06 -28.52 -2.93
N VAL A 582 19.98 -27.66 -2.54
CA VAL A 582 19.91 -26.89 -1.29
C VAL A 582 19.75 -25.41 -1.61
N ARG A 583 18.82 -24.75 -0.93
CA ARG A 583 18.63 -23.30 -0.93
C ARG A 583 19.07 -22.73 0.40
N LEU A 584 19.88 -21.69 0.37
CA LEU A 584 20.19 -20.84 1.52
C LEU A 584 19.36 -19.57 1.43
N ASN A 585 18.40 -19.44 2.34
CA ASN A 585 17.49 -18.31 2.46
C ASN A 585 18.02 -17.34 3.54
N LEU A 586 19.05 -16.57 3.18
CA LEU A 586 19.76 -15.66 4.09
C LEU A 586 18.88 -14.44 4.43
N LEU A 587 18.23 -13.88 3.40
CA LEU A 587 17.17 -12.88 3.57
C LEU A 587 16.08 -13.13 2.51
N THR A 588 14.91 -13.58 2.96
CA THR A 588 13.82 -14.00 2.09
C THR A 588 13.42 -12.92 1.08
N ASP A 589 13.30 -13.32 -0.19
CA ASP A 589 12.98 -12.47 -1.34
C ASP A 589 14.04 -11.40 -1.67
N TYR A 590 15.18 -11.38 -0.97
CA TYR A 590 16.22 -10.37 -1.12
C TYR A 590 17.59 -10.95 -1.48
N PHE A 591 18.04 -11.96 -0.75
CA PHE A 591 19.31 -12.62 -1.00
C PHE A 591 19.20 -14.12 -0.69
N GLU A 592 19.23 -14.89 -1.76
CA GLU A 592 19.09 -16.34 -1.72
C GLU A 592 20.12 -16.99 -2.63
N LEU A 593 20.64 -18.13 -2.20
CA LEU A 593 21.58 -18.94 -2.97
C LEU A 593 20.99 -20.33 -3.18
N TYR A 594 21.10 -20.85 -4.40
CA TYR A 594 20.68 -22.19 -4.77
C TYR A 594 21.89 -22.99 -5.23
N PHE A 595 22.04 -24.17 -4.65
CA PHE A 595 23.09 -25.14 -4.92
C PHE A 595 22.44 -26.38 -5.52
N PRO A 596 22.35 -26.48 -6.86
CA PRO A 596 21.90 -27.70 -7.53
C PRO A 596 22.78 -28.88 -7.14
N LEU A 597 22.20 -30.02 -6.76
CA LEU A 597 22.96 -31.22 -6.39
C LEU A 597 22.80 -32.34 -7.42
N TYR A 598 21.56 -32.58 -7.88
CA TYR A 598 21.26 -33.62 -8.86
C TYR A 598 20.17 -33.15 -9.82
N SER A 599 20.34 -33.40 -11.12
CA SER A 599 19.39 -33.02 -12.17
C SER A 599 19.42 -34.01 -13.33
N ASN A 600 18.72 -33.73 -14.43
CA ASN A 600 18.90 -34.47 -15.69
C ASN A 600 20.35 -34.47 -16.21
N ASN A 601 21.20 -33.56 -15.74
CA ASN A 601 22.62 -33.55 -16.06
C ASN A 601 23.42 -34.57 -15.22
N GLY A 602 22.80 -35.25 -14.24
CA GLY A 602 23.45 -36.17 -13.31
C GLY A 602 23.86 -35.50 -11.99
N TRP A 603 24.93 -35.99 -11.37
CA TRP A 603 25.49 -35.44 -10.12
C TRP A 603 26.23 -34.13 -10.38
N GLU A 604 25.57 -33.00 -10.14
CA GLU A 604 26.01 -31.66 -10.55
C GLU A 604 27.31 -31.24 -9.85
N ILE A 605 27.48 -31.60 -8.58
CA ILE A 605 28.60 -31.16 -7.73
C ILE A 605 29.94 -31.73 -8.19
N ALA A 606 29.95 -32.94 -8.78
CA ALA A 606 31.19 -33.53 -9.30
C ALA A 606 31.53 -33.08 -10.72
N GLN A 607 30.69 -32.25 -11.35
CA GLN A 607 30.96 -31.76 -12.69
C GLN A 607 31.91 -30.56 -12.65
N PRO A 608 32.71 -30.35 -13.71
CA PRO A 608 33.52 -29.14 -13.85
C PRO A 608 32.66 -27.86 -13.76
N GLN A 609 33.28 -26.78 -13.28
CA GLN A 609 32.68 -25.44 -13.21
C GLN A 609 31.35 -25.41 -12.43
N TYR A 610 31.26 -26.17 -11.33
CA TYR A 610 30.07 -26.21 -10.48
C TYR A 610 29.69 -24.81 -9.94
N ASP A 611 30.68 -23.96 -9.70
CA ASP A 611 30.52 -22.57 -9.31
C ASP A 611 29.70 -21.76 -10.34
N GLU A 612 29.74 -22.11 -11.62
CA GLU A 612 28.93 -21.47 -12.68
C GLU A 612 27.45 -21.90 -12.68
N LYS A 613 27.12 -22.93 -11.91
CA LYS A 613 25.78 -23.53 -11.78
C LYS A 613 25.05 -23.07 -10.53
N ILE A 614 25.76 -22.53 -9.55
CA ILE A 614 25.16 -21.88 -8.38
C ILE A 614 24.26 -20.75 -8.89
N ARG A 615 23.05 -20.64 -8.35
CA ARG A 615 22.11 -19.56 -8.71
C ARG A 615 21.90 -18.62 -7.54
N PHE A 616 21.55 -17.38 -7.84
CA PHE A 616 21.20 -16.41 -6.81
C PHE A 616 19.96 -15.59 -7.15
N VAL A 617 19.25 -15.20 -6.09
CA VAL A 617 18.24 -14.14 -6.14
C VAL A 617 18.84 -12.94 -5.43
N ILE A 618 18.86 -11.79 -6.11
CA ILE A 618 19.21 -10.51 -5.48
C ILE A 618 18.21 -9.44 -5.88
N THR A 619 17.66 -8.74 -4.89
CA THR A 619 16.66 -7.68 -5.14
C THR A 619 17.11 -6.35 -4.53
N PHE A 620 17.53 -5.38 -5.33
CA PHE A 620 17.96 -4.05 -4.85
C PHE A 620 16.81 -3.07 -4.57
N SER A 621 15.72 -3.54 -3.96
CA SER A 621 14.52 -2.72 -3.70
C SER A 621 14.35 -2.41 -2.21
N PRO A 622 14.51 -1.14 -1.77
CA PRO A 622 14.20 -0.72 -0.40
C PRO A 622 12.77 -1.07 0.04
N ARG A 623 11.85 -1.20 -0.92
CA ARG A 623 10.46 -1.58 -0.67
C ARG A 623 10.36 -3.00 -0.11
N THR A 624 11.16 -3.93 -0.61
CA THR A 624 11.19 -5.33 -0.13
C THR A 624 11.59 -5.40 1.34
N LEU A 625 12.59 -4.60 1.74
CA LEU A 625 13.03 -4.48 3.14
C LEU A 625 11.93 -3.91 4.04
N THR A 626 11.26 -2.82 3.63
CA THR A 626 10.15 -2.25 4.42
C THR A 626 8.97 -3.22 4.57
N GLY A 627 8.74 -4.07 3.56
CA GLY A 627 7.69 -5.09 3.57
C GLY A 627 7.83 -6.11 4.71
N LEU A 628 9.06 -6.44 5.10
CA LEU A 628 9.34 -7.35 6.21
C LEU A 628 8.74 -6.85 7.54
N PHE A 629 8.70 -5.53 7.74
CA PHE A 629 8.18 -4.91 8.96
C PHE A 629 6.66 -4.71 8.95
N THR A 630 6.04 -4.57 7.78
CA THR A 630 4.60 -4.27 7.67
C THR A 630 3.70 -5.52 7.55
N ARG A 631 4.26 -6.69 7.18
CA ARG A 631 3.52 -7.94 6.89
C ARG A 631 2.56 -8.41 8.00
N LYS A 632 2.77 -8.02 9.26
CA LYS A 632 1.96 -8.46 10.42
C LYS A 632 0.91 -7.46 10.91
N TRP A 633 0.86 -6.26 10.33
CA TRP A 633 0.06 -5.17 10.87
C TRP A 633 -1.22 -4.92 10.08
N PHE A 634 -1.11 -4.72 8.77
CA PHE A 634 -2.22 -4.43 7.85
C PHE A 634 -2.57 -5.64 7.00
#